data_AF-F5W0X7-F1
#
_entry.id   AF-F5W0X7-F1
#
_cell.length_a   1.000
_cell.length_b   1.000
_cell.length_c   1.000
_cell.angle_alpha   90.00
_cell.angle_beta   90.00
_cell.angle_gamma   90.00
#
_symmetry.space_group_name_H-M   'P 1'
#
loop_
_entity.id
_entity.type
_entity.pdbx_description
1 polymer ?
#
loop_
_entity_poly.entity_id
_entity_poly.type
_entity_poly.pdbx_seq_one_letter_code
_entity_poly.pdbx_strand_id
1 'polypeptide(L)' 'MSKYNWDEKHIITFPEEKVALSTKDLHVYYGKNESIKGVDMQFEKIKSQP' A
#
# COMPACT_ATOMS: atom_id res chain seq x y z
N MET A 1 -18.89 20.49 10.18
CA MET A 1 -18.70 19.31 9.32
C MET A 1 -17.36 19.48 8.63
N SER A 2 -16.42 18.55 8.85
CA SER A 2 -15.12 18.55 8.17
C SER A 2 -15.34 18.41 6.66
N LYS A 3 -14.75 19.30 5.87
CA LYS A 3 -14.74 19.21 4.41
C LYS A 3 -13.83 18.03 4.04
N TYR A 4 -14.42 16.95 3.54
CA TYR A 4 -13.65 15.86 2.95
C TYR A 4 -13.10 16.33 1.60
N ASN A 5 -11.78 16.25 1.43
CA ASN A 5 -11.12 16.56 0.18
C ASN A 5 -11.10 15.30 -0.69
N TRP A 6 -11.89 15.29 -1.76
CA TRP A 6 -11.98 14.17 -2.70
C TRP A 6 -10.71 13.99 -3.55
N ASP A 7 -9.87 15.02 -3.63
CA ASP A 7 -8.58 14.98 -4.31
C ASP A 7 -7.45 14.45 -3.41
N GLU A 8 -7.73 14.21 -2.13
CA GLU A 8 -6.75 13.69 -1.17
C GLU A 8 -6.54 12.20 -1.41
N LYS A 9 -5.54 11.90 -2.25
CA LYS A 9 -5.11 10.53 -2.55
C LYS A 9 -4.08 10.10 -1.50
N HIS A 10 -4.43 9.17 -0.62
CA HIS A 10 -3.50 8.55 0.33
C HIS A 10 -2.53 7.53 -0.30
N ILE A 11 -2.39 7.54 -1.64
CA ILE A 11 -1.52 6.61 -2.34
C ILE A 11 -0.09 7.14 -2.22
N ILE A 12 0.61 6.65 -1.19
CA ILE A 12 2.02 6.88 -0.97
C ILE A 12 2.77 6.00 -1.97
N THR A 13 3.52 6.62 -2.88
CA THR A 13 4.43 5.93 -3.80
C THR A 13 5.85 6.27 -3.41
N PHE A 14 6.69 5.25 -3.31
CA PHE A 14 8.11 5.42 -3.08
C PHE A 14 8.85 5.61 -4.41
N PRO A 15 10.00 6.30 -4.40
CA PRO A 15 10.96 6.23 -5.49
C PRO A 15 11.34 4.78 -5.77
N GLU A 16 11.43 4.40 -7.04
CA GLU A 16 11.64 3.01 -7.48
C GLU A 16 12.92 2.42 -6.88
N GLU A 17 13.98 3.21 -6.72
CA GLU A 17 15.24 2.73 -6.14
C GLU A 17 15.11 2.25 -4.68
N LYS A 18 14.07 2.69 -3.96
CA LYS A 18 13.79 2.32 -2.57
C LYS A 18 12.83 1.16 -2.42
N VAL A 19 12.10 0.80 -3.48
CA VAL A 19 11.13 -0.29 -3.45
C VAL A 19 11.86 -1.63 -3.50
N ALA A 20 11.55 -2.51 -2.55
CA ALA A 20 12.03 -3.89 -2.54
C ALA A 20 11.05 -4.83 -3.23
N LEU A 21 9.76 -4.60 -3.02
CA LEU A 21 8.66 -5.41 -3.52
C LEU A 21 7.47 -4.49 -3.79
N SER A 22 6.72 -4.79 -4.84
CA SER A 22 5.42 -4.17 -5.08
C SER A 22 4.40 -5.23 -5.46
N THR A 23 3.16 -5.00 -5.07
CA THR A 23 2.01 -5.81 -5.45
C THR A 23 1.00 -4.93 -6.16
N LYS A 24 0.34 -5.49 -7.17
CA LYS A 24 -0.81 -4.88 -7.82
C LYS A 24 -2.04 -5.68 -7.46
N ASP A 25 -3.13 -5.00 -7.10
CA ASP A 25 -4.43 -5.62 -6.81
C ASP A 25 -4.35 -6.71 -5.72
N LEU A 26 -3.77 -6.37 -4.56
CA LEU A 26 -3.63 -7.30 -3.44
C LEU A 26 -4.99 -7.56 -2.79
N HIS A 27 -5.40 -8.82 -2.81
CA HIS A 27 -6.54 -9.34 -2.06
C HIS A 27 -6.07 -10.25 -0.92
N VAL A 28 -6.60 -10.01 0.28
CA VAL A 28 -6.29 -10.84 1.45
C VAL A 28 -7.57 -11.36 2.06
N TYR A 29 -7.66 -12.67 2.27
CA TYR A 29 -8.80 -13.34 2.87
C TYR A 29 -8.43 -13.97 4.20
N TYR A 30 -9.27 -13.77 5.20
CA TYR A 30 -9.19 -14.48 6.48
C TYR A 30 -10.52 -15.21 6.71
N GLY A 31 -10.47 -16.55 6.69
CA GLY A 31 -11.67 -17.38 6.65
C GLY A 31 -12.47 -17.15 5.36
N LYS A 32 -13.74 -16.74 5.50
CA LYS A 32 -14.65 -16.44 4.37
C LYS A 32 -14.68 -14.96 3.98
N ASN A 33 -13.98 -14.09 4.73
CA ASN A 33 -14.07 -12.65 4.56
C ASN A 33 -12.81 -12.08 3.90
N GLU A 34 -13.04 -11.14 2.99
CA GLU A 34 -11.98 -10.36 2.37
C GLU A 34 -11.59 -9.18 3.28
N SER A 35 -10.38 -9.27 3.82
CA SER A 35 -9.80 -8.31 4.77
C SER A 35 -9.10 -7.14 4.08
N ILE A 36 -8.46 -7.39 2.93
CA ILE A 36 -7.87 -6.35 2.07
C ILE A 36 -8.46 -6.51 0.68
N LYS A 37 -9.01 -5.43 0.13
CA LYS A 37 -9.79 -5.43 -1.11
C LYS A 37 -9.08 -4.71 -2.24
N GLY A 38 -8.35 -5.44 -3.08
CA GLY A 38 -7.78 -4.95 -4.34
C GLY A 38 -6.95 -3.68 -4.18
N VAL A 39 -5.90 -3.73 -3.36
CA VAL A 39 -5.05 -2.56 -3.10
C VAL A 39 -3.65 -2.73 -3.67
N ASP A 40 -3.08 -1.65 -4.19
CA ASP A 40 -1.67 -1.61 -4.58
C ASP A 40 -0.81 -1.32 -3.35
N MET A 41 0.29 -2.05 -3.19
CA MET A 41 1.24 -1.85 -2.08
C MET A 41 2.69 -1.83 -2.58
N GLN A 42 3.51 -1.02 -1.93
CA GLN A 42 4.96 -1.02 -2.10
C GLN A 42 5.62 -1.23 -0.74
N PHE A 43 6.70 -2.00 -0.70
CA PHE A 43 7.49 -2.28 0.49
C PHE A 43 8.89 -1.68 0.30
N GLU A 44 9.37 -0.92 1.27
CA GLU A 44 10.72 -0.34 1.25
C GLU A 44 11.77 -1.44 1.47
N LYS A 45 12.95 -1.29 0.87
CA LYS A 45 14.13 -2.09 1.21
C LYS A 45 14.42 -1.93 2.69
N ILE A 46 14.51 -3.05 3.40
CA ILE A 46 15.04 -3.04 4.77
C ILE A 46 16.43 -2.41 4.69
N LYS A 47 16.63 -1.28 5.38
CA LYS A 47 17.98 -0.79 5.64
C LYS A 47 18.64 -1.87 6.46
N SER A 48 19.52 -2.68 5.86
CA SER A 48 20.42 -3.51 6.65
C SER A 48 21.19 -2.54 7.53
N GLN A 49 20.89 -2.52 8.83
CA GLN A 49 21.78 -1.83 9.76
C GLN A 49 23.14 -2.54 9.65
N PRO A 50 24.24 -1.81 9.40
CA PRO A 50 25.57 -2.38 9.35
C PRO A 50 25.96 -2.99 10.70
#